data_AF-A0AAW0D6L2-F1
#
_entry.id   AF-A0AAW0D6L2-F1
#
_cell.length_a   1.000
_cell.length_b   1.000
_cell.length_c   1.000
_cell.angle_alpha   90.00
_cell.angle_beta   90.00
_cell.angle_gamma   90.00
#
_symmetry.space_group_name_H-M   'P 1'
#
loop_
_entity.id
_entity.type
_entity.pdbx_description
1 polymer ?
#
loop_
_entity_poly.entity_id
_entity_poly.type
_entity_poly.pdbx_seq_one_letter_code
_entity_poly.pdbx_strand_id
1 'polypeptide(L)'
;MLPLRSVLRSTPRTACQRPISRLRPLQLRNYYVPTARSSTWSARVWYRADGTPRSKVRGLVIATILSGLLYATWSTLLVVEALDYEHYLLSTLVHIQRVDYDYSTIPFATSYAASVQYFADMCAYLAHSEGDISPEMLERFFNDIAAFDDSEPTRSESDDDLDSLLPSSSSLPPSNPISNSDDPAPSVDAEREPDLTLNLVSGQRRSRAHLIIIAASASVHDILARSKGANAADTASHVLDVIDQALIGLIALSEDVGEDVRDQLRKLRVQLGAGSKEKGYEVLG
;
A
#
# COMPACT_ATOMS: atom_id res chain seq x y z
N MET A 1 32.89 -15.13 19.73
CA MET A 1 33.94 -15.09 20.78
C MET A 1 35.25 -15.58 20.20
N LEU A 2 36.21 -14.68 19.92
CA LEU A 2 37.58 -15.02 19.54
C LEU A 2 38.56 -13.99 20.14
N PRO A 3 39.82 -14.37 20.44
CA PRO A 3 40.56 -13.84 21.58
C PRO A 3 41.67 -12.82 21.24
N LEU A 4 42.03 -12.08 22.28
CA LEU A 4 43.24 -11.27 22.50
C LEU A 4 44.52 -11.86 21.89
N ARG A 5 45.31 -11.02 21.20
CA ARG A 5 46.78 -11.13 21.18
C ARG A 5 47.46 -9.76 21.18
N SER A 6 47.89 -9.38 22.37
CA SER A 6 48.97 -8.44 22.62
C SER A 6 50.32 -9.04 22.19
N VAL A 7 51.12 -8.31 21.41
CA VAL A 7 52.57 -8.57 21.31
C VAL A 7 53.32 -7.24 21.30
N LEU A 8 53.86 -6.92 22.48
CA LEU A 8 55.02 -6.06 22.66
C LEU A 8 56.23 -6.72 22.01
N ARG A 9 56.92 -6.03 21.10
CA ARG A 9 58.34 -6.25 20.83
C ARG A 9 59.06 -4.91 20.70
N SER A 10 59.78 -4.59 21.78
CA SER A 10 60.92 -3.70 21.81
C SER A 10 62.14 -4.33 21.13
N THR A 11 63.06 -3.47 20.68
CA THR A 11 64.55 -3.59 20.54
C THR A 11 65.04 -3.06 19.17
N PRO A 12 66.32 -2.71 19.00
CA PRO A 12 66.77 -1.33 19.17
C PRO A 12 67.54 -0.77 17.95
N ARG A 13 67.92 0.51 18.10
CA ARG A 13 68.88 1.30 17.30
C ARG A 13 70.04 0.50 16.69
N THR A 14 70.37 0.76 15.42
CA THR A 14 71.46 1.69 14.99
C THR A 14 71.67 1.57 13.48
N ALA A 15 71.50 2.66 12.74
CA ALA A 15 72.16 2.82 11.44
C ALA A 15 72.25 4.31 11.06
N CYS A 16 73.50 4.77 11.07
CA CYS A 16 74.10 5.87 10.32
C CYS A 16 73.21 7.06 9.92
N GLN A 17 73.37 8.13 10.72
CA GLN A 17 73.15 9.51 10.30
C GLN A 17 73.91 9.80 8.99
N ARG A 18 73.17 10.05 7.91
CA ARG A 18 73.62 10.99 6.88
C ARG A 18 73.04 12.35 7.25
N PRO A 19 73.85 13.42 7.36
CA PRO A 19 73.32 14.76 7.49
C PRO A 19 72.75 15.15 6.13
N ILE A 20 71.47 14.81 5.90
CA ILE A 20 70.68 15.52 4.90
C ILE A 20 70.59 16.93 5.45
N SER A 21 71.40 17.82 4.88
CA SER A 21 71.27 19.26 4.98
C SER A 21 69.86 19.61 4.51
N ARG A 22 68.92 19.55 5.47
CA ARG A 22 67.61 20.17 5.33
C ARG A 22 67.93 21.63 5.05
N LEU A 23 67.77 22.03 3.79
CA LEU A 23 67.50 23.40 3.44
C LEU A 23 66.35 23.82 4.37
N ARG A 24 66.70 24.54 5.45
CA ARG A 24 65.70 25.19 6.27
C ARG A 24 64.93 26.02 5.26
N PRO A 25 63.61 25.82 5.08
CA PRO A 25 62.83 26.84 4.42
C PRO A 25 63.15 28.10 5.21
N LEU A 26 63.77 29.08 4.54
CA LEU A 26 63.91 30.41 5.10
C LEU A 26 62.50 30.74 5.55
N GLN A 27 62.31 30.76 6.87
CA GLN A 27 61.10 31.32 7.42
C GLN A 27 61.18 32.76 6.96
N LEU A 28 60.48 33.06 5.86
CA LEU A 28 59.97 34.38 5.61
C LEU A 28 59.17 34.67 6.86
N ARG A 29 59.89 35.25 7.82
CA ARG A 29 59.36 35.89 8.99
C ARG A 29 58.61 37.06 8.38
N ASN A 30 57.39 36.76 7.95
CA ASN A 30 56.35 37.73 7.74
C ASN A 30 56.26 38.39 9.10
N TYR A 31 57.04 39.45 9.28
CA TYR A 31 56.88 40.40 10.34
C TYR A 31 55.49 40.97 10.10
N TYR A 32 54.50 40.27 10.65
CA TYR A 32 53.19 40.81 10.87
C TYR A 32 53.43 41.90 11.90
N VAL A 33 53.82 43.09 11.41
CA VAL A 33 53.87 44.30 12.21
C VAL A 33 52.45 44.45 12.72
N PRO A 34 52.19 44.29 14.02
CA PRO A 34 50.87 44.49 14.56
C PRO A 34 50.61 45.98 14.41
N THR A 35 49.97 46.37 13.31
CA THR A 35 49.39 47.70 13.16
C THR A 35 48.48 47.85 14.37
N ALA A 36 48.77 48.83 15.22
CA ALA A 36 48.06 49.07 16.48
C ALA A 36 46.55 49.00 16.23
N ARG A 37 45.92 47.88 16.62
CA ARG A 37 44.54 47.60 16.27
C ARG A 37 43.63 48.47 17.13
N SER A 38 42.54 48.94 16.53
CA SER A 38 41.47 49.62 17.26
C SER A 38 40.97 48.72 18.39
N SER A 39 40.76 49.28 19.59
CA SER A 39 40.30 48.53 20.76
C SER A 39 38.80 48.22 20.67
N THR A 40 38.37 47.60 19.59
CA THR A 40 36.99 47.17 19.42
C THR A 40 36.74 45.92 20.25
N TRP A 41 35.53 45.79 20.79
CA TRP A 41 35.14 44.63 21.60
C TRP A 41 35.27 43.33 20.80
N SER A 42 34.99 43.36 19.49
CA SER A 42 35.18 42.22 18.59
C SER A 42 36.65 41.78 18.52
N ALA A 43 37.62 42.71 18.48
CA ALA A 43 39.04 42.35 18.47
C ALA A 43 39.46 41.59 19.74
N ARG A 44 38.89 41.93 20.91
CA ARG A 44 39.14 41.22 22.18
C ARG A 44 38.58 39.79 22.18
N VAL A 45 37.45 39.57 21.51
CA VAL A 45 36.81 38.24 21.43
C VAL A 45 37.58 37.32 20.46
N TRP A 46 37.95 37.83 19.29
CA TRP A 46 38.52 37.00 18.21
C TRP A 46 40.03 36.75 18.32
N TYR A 47 40.77 37.64 19.00
CA TYR A 47 42.24 37.60 19.05
C TYR A 47 42.76 37.52 20.49
N ARG A 48 43.98 37.00 20.67
CA ARG A 48 44.73 37.12 21.93
C ARG A 48 45.45 38.46 21.98
N ALA A 49 45.96 38.84 23.16
CA ALA A 49 46.80 40.03 23.31
C ALA A 49 48.02 40.02 22.36
N ASP A 50 48.55 38.82 22.07
CA ASP A 50 49.67 38.60 21.13
C ASP A 50 49.27 38.76 19.64
N GLY A 51 48.04 39.17 19.34
CA GLY A 51 47.53 39.36 17.97
C GLY A 51 47.22 38.06 17.23
N THR A 52 47.56 36.89 17.79
CA THR A 52 47.24 35.59 17.21
C THR A 52 45.73 35.31 17.33
N PRO A 53 45.08 34.80 16.26
CA PRO A 53 43.66 34.45 16.33
C PRO A 53 43.42 33.32 17.33
N ARG A 54 42.33 33.39 18.09
CA ARG A 54 41.91 32.30 18.98
C ARG A 54 41.31 31.16 18.16
N SER A 55 42.14 30.22 17.74
CA SER A 55 41.72 29.06 16.92
C SER A 55 40.54 28.28 17.51
N LYS A 56 40.47 28.16 18.84
CA LYS A 56 39.35 27.52 19.56
C LYS A 56 38.01 28.23 19.33
N VAL A 57 37.99 29.57 19.34
CA VAL A 57 36.75 30.35 19.13
C VAL A 57 36.30 30.23 17.69
N ARG A 58 37.23 30.26 16.73
CA ARG A 58 36.90 30.02 15.32
C ARG A 58 36.34 28.62 15.09
N GLY A 59 36.96 27.60 15.68
CA GLY A 59 36.47 26.22 15.62
C GLY A 59 35.07 26.09 16.22
N LEU A 60 34.82 26.74 17.38
CA LEU A 60 33.50 26.78 18.00
C LEU A 60 32.46 27.40 17.07
N VAL A 61 32.74 28.59 16.50
CA VAL A 61 31.80 29.30 15.61
C VAL A 61 31.49 28.47 14.36
N ILE A 62 32.52 27.88 13.72
CA ILE A 62 32.33 27.00 12.57
C ILE A 62 31.50 25.78 12.96
N ALA A 63 31.81 25.13 14.09
CA ALA A 63 31.06 23.98 14.58
C ALA A 63 29.59 24.33 14.88
N THR A 64 29.32 25.50 15.48
CA THR A 64 27.94 25.94 15.76
C THR A 64 27.16 26.22 14.48
N ILE A 65 27.79 26.86 13.48
CA ILE A 65 27.14 27.11 12.18
C ILE A 65 26.86 25.78 11.49
N LEU A 66 27.82 24.87 11.45
CA LEU A 66 27.66 23.56 10.82
C LEU A 66 26.59 22.72 11.53
N SER A 67 26.57 22.72 12.86
CA SER A 67 25.52 22.04 13.65
C SER A 67 24.15 22.66 13.41
N GLY A 68 24.04 23.98 13.32
CA GLY A 68 22.79 24.66 13.03
C GLY A 68 22.26 24.33 11.64
N LEU A 69 23.15 24.29 10.63
CA LEU A 69 22.79 23.88 9.27
C LEU A 69 22.33 22.42 9.23
N LEU A 70 23.04 21.51 9.90
CA LEU A 70 22.67 20.10 9.97
C LEU A 70 21.29 19.91 10.63
N TYR A 71 21.04 20.64 11.73
CA TYR A 71 19.75 20.62 12.41
C TYR A 71 18.62 21.19 11.53
N ALA A 72 18.88 22.29 10.83
CA ALA A 72 17.91 22.87 9.90
C ALA A 72 17.57 21.89 8.76
N THR A 73 18.57 21.25 8.15
CA THR A 73 18.35 20.23 7.12
C THR A 73 17.56 19.04 7.67
N TRP A 74 17.90 18.56 8.86
CA TRP A 74 17.13 17.51 9.53
C TRP A 74 15.67 17.90 9.76
N SER A 75 15.43 19.12 10.26
CA SER A 75 14.09 19.64 10.45
C SER A 75 13.31 19.77 9.14
N THR A 76 13.95 20.19 8.05
CA THR A 76 13.29 20.25 6.74
C THR A 76 12.91 18.87 6.21
N LEU A 77 13.71 17.83 6.49
CA LEU A 77 13.36 16.46 6.10
C LEU A 77 12.08 15.98 6.81
N LEU A 78 11.94 16.29 8.10
CA LEU A 78 10.71 15.95 8.85
C LEU A 78 9.47 16.68 8.30
N VAL A 79 9.63 17.94 7.89
CA VAL A 79 8.52 18.72 7.29
C VAL A 79 8.16 18.17 5.90
N VAL A 80 9.15 17.77 5.10
CA VAL A 80 8.90 17.14 3.79
C VAL A 80 8.15 15.83 3.97
N GLU A 81 8.55 14.98 4.91
CA GLU A 81 7.85 13.71 5.19
C GLU A 81 6.39 13.95 5.61
N ALA A 82 6.13 14.95 6.45
CA ALA A 82 4.76 15.32 6.84
C ALA A 82 3.95 15.85 5.65
N LEU A 83 4.55 16.67 4.79
CA LEU A 83 3.90 17.20 3.59
C LEU A 83 3.63 16.11 2.54
N ASP A 84 4.53 15.14 2.38
CA ASP A 84 4.33 14.01 1.46
C ASP A 84 3.12 13.16 1.88
N TYR A 85 2.95 12.94 3.20
CA TYR A 85 1.78 12.24 3.73
C TYR A 85 0.48 13.03 3.50
N GLU A 86 0.45 14.33 3.79
CA GLU A 86 -0.74 15.17 3.52
C GLU A 86 -1.07 15.23 2.01
N HIS A 87 -0.05 15.35 1.16
CA HIS A 87 -0.21 15.35 -0.28
C HIS A 87 -0.76 14.01 -0.80
N TYR A 88 -0.27 12.89 -0.24
CA TYR A 88 -0.80 11.56 -0.53
C TYR A 88 -2.29 11.44 -0.17
N LEU A 89 -2.67 11.87 1.05
CA LEU A 89 -4.08 11.85 1.49
C LEU A 89 -4.97 12.71 0.59
N LEU A 90 -4.52 13.92 0.26
CA LEU A 90 -5.28 14.83 -0.59
C LEU A 90 -5.44 14.28 -2.00
N SER A 91 -4.37 13.75 -2.59
CA SER A 91 -4.44 13.17 -3.94
C SER A 91 -5.32 11.92 -3.96
N THR A 92 -5.32 11.11 -2.90
CA THR A 92 -6.23 9.96 -2.76
C THR A 92 -7.68 10.43 -2.70
N LEU A 93 -7.97 11.45 -1.89
CA LEU A 93 -9.32 12.00 -1.78
C LEU A 93 -9.82 12.56 -3.11
N VAL A 94 -8.99 13.28 -3.85
CA VAL A 94 -9.33 13.82 -5.18
C VAL A 94 -9.60 12.68 -6.18
N HIS A 95 -8.80 11.61 -6.13
CA HIS A 95 -9.05 10.43 -6.97
C HIS A 95 -10.41 9.79 -6.66
N ILE A 96 -10.70 9.57 -5.38
CA ILE A 96 -11.96 8.97 -4.94
C ILE A 96 -13.16 9.85 -5.32
N GLN A 97 -13.06 11.17 -5.15
CA GLN A 97 -14.10 12.12 -5.58
C GLN A 97 -14.32 12.08 -7.09
N ARG A 98 -13.25 11.92 -7.87
CA ARG A 98 -13.35 11.78 -9.33
C ARG A 98 -14.06 10.48 -9.71
N VAL A 99 -13.72 9.36 -9.08
CA VAL A 99 -14.38 8.08 -9.31
C VAL A 99 -15.86 8.14 -8.90
N ASP A 100 -16.19 8.72 -7.73
CA ASP A 100 -17.58 8.91 -7.29
C ASP A 100 -18.39 9.77 -8.28
N TYR A 101 -17.76 10.80 -8.85
CA TYR A 101 -18.38 11.62 -9.89
C TYR A 101 -18.65 10.83 -11.18
N ASP A 102 -17.66 10.07 -11.66
CA ASP A 102 -17.76 9.30 -12.92
C ASP A 102 -18.83 8.20 -12.83
N TYR A 103 -19.09 7.67 -11.64
CA TYR A 103 -20.08 6.61 -11.41
C TYR A 103 -21.43 7.10 -10.86
N SER A 104 -21.64 8.42 -10.76
CA SER A 104 -22.86 9.03 -10.20
C SER A 104 -24.18 8.62 -10.87
N THR A 105 -24.12 8.13 -12.13
CA THR A 105 -25.30 7.71 -12.90
C THR A 105 -25.57 6.20 -12.86
N ILE A 106 -24.69 5.40 -12.24
CA ILE A 106 -24.75 3.93 -12.32
C ILE A 106 -25.54 3.36 -11.12
N PRO A 107 -26.58 2.52 -11.36
CA PRO A 107 -27.35 1.92 -10.27
C PRO A 107 -26.60 0.74 -9.62
N PHE A 108 -25.86 1.02 -8.55
CA PHE A 108 -25.09 0.01 -7.78
C PHE A 108 -25.95 -1.11 -7.17
N ALA A 109 -27.23 -0.84 -6.91
CA ALA A 109 -28.15 -1.84 -6.37
C ALA A 109 -28.45 -2.98 -7.35
N THR A 110 -28.34 -2.73 -8.66
CA THR A 110 -28.83 -3.66 -9.70
C THR A 110 -27.71 -4.46 -10.35
N SER A 111 -26.49 -3.92 -10.45
CA SER A 111 -25.37 -4.58 -11.12
C SER A 111 -24.23 -4.87 -10.16
N TYR A 112 -23.98 -6.16 -9.91
CA TYR A 112 -22.84 -6.63 -9.13
C TYR A 112 -21.52 -6.26 -9.79
N ALA A 113 -21.35 -6.60 -11.08
CA ALA A 113 -20.14 -6.31 -11.85
C ALA A 113 -19.79 -4.82 -11.84
N ALA A 114 -20.77 -3.93 -12.02
CA ALA A 114 -20.53 -2.49 -11.96
C ALA A 114 -20.11 -2.01 -10.56
N SER A 115 -20.65 -2.62 -9.51
CA SER A 115 -20.28 -2.29 -8.12
C SER A 115 -18.86 -2.74 -7.80
N VAL A 116 -18.46 -3.93 -8.27
CA VAL A 116 -17.09 -4.44 -8.12
C VAL A 116 -16.11 -3.55 -8.88
N GLN A 117 -16.42 -3.19 -10.14
CA GLN A 117 -15.56 -2.32 -10.94
C GLN A 117 -15.39 -0.93 -10.29
N TYR A 118 -16.48 -0.34 -9.81
CA TYR A 118 -16.44 0.93 -9.08
C TYR A 118 -15.51 0.88 -7.88
N PHE A 119 -15.65 -0.15 -7.04
CA PHE A 119 -14.83 -0.29 -5.85
C PHE A 119 -13.36 -0.62 -6.19
N ALA A 120 -13.12 -1.36 -7.27
CA ALA A 120 -11.78 -1.61 -7.79
C ALA A 120 -11.12 -0.31 -8.26
N ASP A 121 -11.84 0.56 -8.98
CA ASP A 121 -11.34 1.86 -9.45
C ASP A 121 -11.03 2.81 -8.28
N MET A 122 -11.81 2.77 -7.19
CA MET A 122 -11.48 3.48 -5.96
C MET A 122 -10.17 2.98 -5.34
N CYS A 123 -9.98 1.66 -5.29
CA CYS A 123 -8.78 1.04 -4.72
C CYS A 123 -7.55 1.17 -5.62
N ALA A 124 -7.71 1.42 -6.92
CA ALA A 124 -6.62 1.47 -7.89
C ALA A 124 -5.53 2.50 -7.53
N TYR A 125 -5.91 3.62 -6.90
CA TYR A 125 -4.95 4.62 -6.46
C TYR A 125 -4.05 4.12 -5.32
N LEU A 126 -4.55 3.24 -4.47
CA LEU A 126 -3.78 2.63 -3.37
C LEU A 126 -2.63 1.76 -3.91
N ALA A 127 -2.79 1.17 -5.10
CA ALA A 127 -1.76 0.34 -5.74
C ALA A 127 -0.66 1.14 -6.47
N HIS A 128 -0.83 2.46 -6.68
CA HIS A 128 0.13 3.28 -7.42
C HIS A 128 1.21 3.93 -6.54
N SER A 129 0.99 4.01 -5.23
CA SER A 129 1.82 4.80 -4.31
C SER A 129 2.95 3.98 -3.69
N GLU A 130 4.07 3.78 -4.40
CA GLU A 130 5.34 3.19 -3.91
C GLU A 130 5.23 1.92 -3.02
N GLY A 131 4.07 1.29 -3.02
CA GLY A 131 3.65 0.31 -2.02
C GLY A 131 3.95 -1.10 -2.46
N ASP A 132 3.94 -2.01 -1.49
CA ASP A 132 4.13 -3.45 -1.72
C ASP A 132 2.97 -4.09 -2.51
N ILE A 133 1.88 -3.37 -2.77
CA ILE A 133 0.71 -3.86 -3.52
C ILE A 133 0.91 -3.55 -5.00
N SER A 134 1.20 -4.58 -5.79
CA SER A 134 1.24 -4.41 -7.24
C SER A 134 -0.18 -4.19 -7.81
N PRO A 135 -0.34 -3.37 -8.85
CA PRO A 135 -1.65 -3.19 -9.51
C PRO A 135 -2.19 -4.51 -10.05
N GLU A 136 -1.32 -5.41 -10.53
CA GLU A 136 -1.68 -6.75 -10.99
C GLU A 136 -2.28 -7.62 -9.88
N MET A 137 -1.78 -7.49 -8.63
CA MET A 137 -2.33 -8.23 -7.49
C MET A 137 -3.73 -7.75 -7.15
N LEU A 138 -3.94 -6.43 -7.18
CA LEU A 138 -5.25 -5.83 -6.93
C LEU A 138 -6.26 -6.21 -8.02
N GLU A 139 -5.84 -6.15 -9.29
CA GLU A 139 -6.65 -6.57 -10.44
C GLU A 139 -7.05 -8.05 -10.33
N ARG A 140 -6.09 -8.92 -10.01
CA ARG A 140 -6.37 -10.35 -9.80
C ARG A 140 -7.36 -10.58 -8.66
N PHE A 141 -7.21 -9.89 -7.54
CA PHE A 141 -8.13 -9.98 -6.41
C PHE A 141 -9.57 -9.60 -6.81
N PHE A 142 -9.74 -8.50 -7.54
CA PHE A 142 -11.07 -8.09 -8.00
C PHE A 142 -11.64 -8.99 -9.11
N ASN A 143 -10.79 -9.56 -9.97
CA ASN A 143 -11.20 -10.59 -10.93
C ASN A 143 -11.71 -11.85 -10.21
N ASP A 144 -11.06 -12.28 -9.14
CA ASP A 144 -11.50 -13.42 -8.34
C ASP A 144 -12.86 -13.15 -7.66
N ILE A 145 -13.09 -11.91 -7.20
CA ILE A 145 -14.39 -11.48 -6.64
C ILE A 145 -15.47 -11.37 -7.72
N ALA A 146 -15.12 -10.88 -8.91
CA ALA A 146 -16.04 -10.77 -10.04
C ALA A 146 -16.45 -12.17 -10.54
N ALA A 147 -15.54 -13.13 -10.54
CA ALA A 147 -15.78 -14.52 -10.92
C ALA A 147 -16.78 -15.26 -10.00
N PHE A 148 -17.17 -14.68 -8.85
CA PHE A 148 -18.32 -15.17 -8.10
C PHE A 148 -19.64 -15.11 -8.89
N ASP A 149 -19.70 -14.30 -9.96
CA ASP A 149 -20.86 -14.16 -10.85
C ASP A 149 -21.04 -15.38 -11.79
N ASP A 150 -19.95 -15.93 -12.33
CA ASP A 150 -19.96 -16.94 -13.40
C ASP A 150 -20.35 -18.36 -12.96
N SER A 151 -20.66 -18.56 -11.67
CA SER A 151 -21.08 -19.86 -11.14
C SER A 151 -22.60 -20.09 -11.17
N GLU A 152 -23.39 -19.16 -11.72
CA GLU A 152 -24.76 -19.49 -12.10
C GLU A 152 -24.73 -20.44 -13.32
N PRO A 153 -25.23 -21.69 -13.22
CA PRO A 153 -25.65 -22.36 -14.42
C PRO A 153 -26.81 -21.52 -14.94
N THR A 154 -26.63 -20.91 -16.11
CA THR A 154 -27.75 -20.61 -16.99
C THR A 154 -28.55 -21.90 -17.06
N ARG A 155 -29.60 -22.00 -16.24
CA ARG A 155 -30.69 -22.94 -16.43
C ARG A 155 -31.31 -22.45 -17.70
N SER A 156 -30.69 -22.85 -18.82
CA SER A 156 -31.29 -22.81 -20.13
C SER A 156 -32.67 -23.37 -19.91
N GLU A 157 -33.66 -22.50 -20.06
CA GLU A 157 -35.02 -22.84 -20.39
C GLU A 157 -34.95 -23.86 -21.51
N SER A 158 -34.84 -25.14 -21.15
CA SER A 158 -35.60 -26.18 -21.79
C SER A 158 -37.05 -25.90 -21.39
N ASP A 159 -37.60 -24.82 -21.95
CA ASP A 159 -39.04 -24.70 -22.12
C ASP A 159 -39.39 -25.80 -23.10
N ASP A 160 -39.91 -26.85 -22.49
CA ASP A 160 -40.47 -28.00 -23.12
C ASP A 160 -41.38 -27.58 -24.28
N ASP A 161 -41.05 -28.11 -25.45
CA ASP A 161 -41.98 -28.39 -26.54
C ASP A 161 -43.21 -29.13 -25.99
N LEU A 162 -44.24 -28.43 -25.51
CA LEU A 162 -45.46 -29.08 -25.04
C LEU A 162 -46.71 -28.18 -25.07
N ASP A 163 -46.98 -27.54 -26.20
CA ASP A 163 -48.33 -27.05 -26.49
C ASP A 163 -48.63 -27.00 -28.00
N SER A 164 -48.79 -28.19 -28.61
CA SER A 164 -49.49 -28.31 -29.91
C SER A 164 -50.04 -29.72 -30.16
N LEU A 165 -50.93 -30.23 -29.30
CA LEU A 165 -51.80 -31.36 -29.63
C LEU A 165 -53.26 -31.08 -29.25
N LEU A 166 -54.01 -30.56 -30.21
CA LEU A 166 -55.48 -30.67 -30.26
C LEU A 166 -55.87 -32.03 -30.86
N PRO A 167 -56.90 -32.73 -30.33
CA PRO A 167 -57.39 -33.97 -30.93
C PRO A 167 -58.36 -33.65 -32.08
N SER A 168 -58.05 -34.15 -33.28
CA SER A 168 -59.05 -34.31 -34.35
C SER A 168 -59.24 -35.79 -34.65
N SER A 169 -60.49 -36.19 -34.59
CA SER A 169 -61.07 -37.51 -34.70
C SER A 169 -60.84 -38.22 -36.06
N SER A 170 -60.99 -39.56 -36.01
CA SER A 170 -61.52 -40.46 -37.04
C SER A 170 -60.55 -41.16 -38.01
N SER A 171 -60.28 -42.45 -37.74
CA SER A 171 -60.61 -43.65 -38.56
C SER A 171 -59.51 -44.73 -38.64
N LEU A 172 -59.91 -45.98 -38.35
CA LEU A 172 -59.20 -47.27 -38.40
C LEU A 172 -59.35 -47.93 -39.81
N PRO A 173 -58.83 -49.16 -40.10
CA PRO A 173 -57.50 -49.80 -39.99
C PRO A 173 -57.15 -50.52 -41.36
N PRO A 174 -56.38 -51.64 -41.53
CA PRO A 174 -55.59 -52.49 -40.59
C PRO A 174 -54.21 -53.06 -41.08
N SER A 175 -53.56 -53.74 -40.11
CA SER A 175 -52.76 -54.98 -40.20
C SER A 175 -51.38 -54.99 -40.89
N ASN A 176 -50.29 -55.27 -40.14
CA ASN A 176 -49.71 -56.62 -39.99
C ASN A 176 -48.49 -56.64 -39.03
N PRO A 177 -47.99 -57.84 -38.62
CA PRO A 177 -47.30 -58.08 -37.35
C PRO A 177 -45.80 -58.42 -37.49
N ILE A 178 -45.20 -58.73 -36.33
CA ILE A 178 -43.91 -59.38 -36.06
C ILE A 178 -42.73 -58.40 -35.91
N SER A 179 -42.14 -58.33 -34.71
CA SER A 179 -40.79 -58.86 -34.50
C SER A 179 -40.26 -58.53 -33.09
N ASN A 180 -39.96 -59.61 -32.37
CA ASN A 180 -38.85 -59.84 -31.45
C ASN A 180 -38.67 -59.04 -30.16
N SER A 181 -38.63 -59.87 -29.12
CA SER A 181 -38.03 -59.75 -27.81
C SER A 181 -36.52 -59.50 -27.87
N ASP A 182 -36.02 -59.14 -26.68
CA ASP A 182 -34.62 -59.23 -26.23
C ASP A 182 -33.75 -58.02 -26.57
N ASP A 183 -33.61 -57.11 -25.59
CA ASP A 183 -32.28 -56.67 -25.14
C ASP A 183 -32.33 -55.91 -23.79
N PRO A 184 -31.20 -55.85 -23.07
CA PRO A 184 -31.13 -55.90 -21.62
C PRO A 184 -31.17 -54.53 -20.93
N ALA A 185 -31.48 -54.58 -19.64
CA ALA A 185 -31.47 -53.47 -18.71
C ALA A 185 -30.22 -52.57 -18.87
N PRO A 186 -30.37 -51.24 -19.02
CA PRO A 186 -29.29 -50.32 -18.78
C PRO A 186 -29.02 -50.30 -17.28
N SER A 187 -27.76 -50.58 -16.95
CA SER A 187 -27.14 -50.36 -15.65
C SER A 187 -27.56 -49.00 -15.09
N VAL A 188 -28.17 -49.04 -13.91
CA VAL A 188 -28.42 -47.90 -13.04
C VAL A 188 -27.09 -47.22 -12.77
N ASP A 189 -26.84 -46.09 -13.43
CA ASP A 189 -25.75 -45.19 -13.11
C ASP A 189 -25.93 -44.73 -11.67
N ALA A 190 -24.97 -45.11 -10.84
CA ALA A 190 -24.87 -44.71 -9.46
C ALA A 190 -24.72 -43.18 -9.37
N GLU A 191 -25.73 -42.55 -8.79
CA GLU A 191 -25.64 -41.42 -7.86
C GLU A 191 -24.47 -40.45 -8.11
N ARG A 192 -24.60 -39.63 -9.16
CA ARG A 192 -23.95 -38.32 -9.19
C ARG A 192 -24.91 -37.33 -8.54
N GLU A 193 -25.00 -37.37 -7.20
CA GLU A 193 -25.63 -36.31 -6.41
C GLU A 193 -24.98 -34.97 -6.84
N PRO A 194 -25.75 -34.06 -7.45
CA PRO A 194 -25.17 -32.83 -8.00
C PRO A 194 -24.76 -31.87 -6.88
N ASP A 195 -23.71 -31.09 -7.17
CA ASP A 195 -23.04 -30.00 -6.44
C ASP A 195 -23.96 -28.86 -5.90
N LEU A 196 -25.19 -29.15 -5.47
CA LEU A 196 -26.16 -28.20 -4.90
C LEU A 196 -25.60 -27.48 -3.66
N THR A 197 -24.78 -28.16 -2.85
CA THR A 197 -24.14 -27.56 -1.68
C THR A 197 -23.07 -26.54 -2.07
N LEU A 198 -22.38 -26.76 -3.19
CA LEU A 198 -21.31 -25.89 -3.68
C LEU A 198 -21.88 -24.59 -4.28
N ASN A 199 -22.98 -24.69 -5.02
CA ASN A 199 -23.69 -23.54 -5.60
C ASN A 199 -24.38 -22.66 -4.56
N LEU A 200 -24.88 -23.25 -3.47
CA LEU A 200 -25.48 -22.47 -2.37
C LEU A 200 -24.42 -21.62 -1.64
N VAL A 201 -23.21 -22.15 -1.50
CA VAL A 201 -22.08 -21.46 -0.85
C VAL A 201 -21.55 -20.33 -1.74
N SER A 202 -21.44 -20.52 -3.06
CA SER A 202 -20.99 -19.46 -3.98
C SER A 202 -21.99 -18.29 -4.04
N GLY A 203 -23.29 -18.58 -4.14
CA GLY A 203 -24.34 -17.54 -4.14
C GLY A 203 -24.37 -16.73 -2.84
N GLN A 204 -24.15 -17.37 -1.69
CA GLN A 204 -24.07 -16.69 -0.40
C GLN A 204 -22.84 -15.78 -0.29
N ARG A 205 -21.68 -16.20 -0.83
CA ARG A 205 -20.46 -15.37 -0.86
C ARG A 205 -20.63 -14.15 -1.74
N ARG A 206 -21.19 -14.32 -2.93
CA ARG A 206 -21.51 -13.21 -3.85
C ARG A 206 -22.40 -12.17 -3.18
N SER A 207 -23.52 -12.61 -2.59
CA SER A 207 -24.46 -11.71 -1.91
C SER A 207 -23.78 -10.93 -0.78
N ARG A 208 -22.93 -11.58 0.00
CA ARG A 208 -22.16 -10.91 1.06
C ARG A 208 -21.13 -9.92 0.52
N ALA A 209 -20.38 -10.29 -0.52
CA ALA A 209 -19.41 -9.40 -1.15
C ALA A 209 -20.11 -8.15 -1.71
N HIS A 210 -21.24 -8.34 -2.39
CA HIS A 210 -22.04 -7.22 -2.91
C HIS A 210 -22.52 -6.29 -1.81
N LEU A 211 -23.02 -6.84 -0.70
CA LEU A 211 -23.45 -6.04 0.46
C LEU A 211 -22.31 -5.24 1.09
N ILE A 212 -21.12 -5.84 1.22
CA ILE A 212 -19.93 -5.13 1.74
C ILE A 212 -19.58 -3.96 0.81
N ILE A 213 -19.53 -4.21 -0.50
CA ILE A 213 -19.19 -3.20 -1.50
C ILE A 213 -20.22 -2.06 -1.51
N ILE A 214 -21.52 -2.37 -1.50
CA ILE A 214 -22.58 -1.36 -1.45
C ILE A 214 -22.48 -0.54 -0.16
N ALA A 215 -22.32 -1.21 0.99
CA ALA A 215 -22.26 -0.53 2.28
C ALA A 215 -21.04 0.41 2.37
N ALA A 216 -19.88 -0.04 1.88
CA ALA A 216 -18.68 0.77 1.82
C ALA A 216 -18.87 1.98 0.89
N SER A 217 -19.38 1.74 -0.32
CA SER A 217 -19.65 2.78 -1.32
C SER A 217 -20.60 3.85 -0.80
N ALA A 218 -21.71 3.43 -0.16
CA ALA A 218 -22.67 4.34 0.45
C ALA A 218 -22.06 5.15 1.60
N SER A 219 -21.20 4.53 2.40
CA SER A 219 -20.50 5.19 3.52
C SER A 219 -19.50 6.23 3.00
N VAL A 220 -18.73 5.90 1.96
CA VAL A 220 -17.81 6.86 1.31
C VAL A 220 -18.60 8.05 0.75
N HIS A 221 -19.70 7.80 0.04
CA HIS A 221 -20.54 8.86 -0.51
C HIS A 221 -21.12 9.78 0.59
N ASP A 222 -21.60 9.21 1.69
CA ASP A 222 -22.13 9.97 2.83
C ASP A 222 -21.03 10.81 3.52
N ILE A 223 -19.81 10.27 3.67
CA ILE A 223 -18.66 11.03 4.18
C ILE A 223 -18.33 12.21 3.25
N LEU A 224 -18.27 11.97 1.93
CA LEU A 224 -18.00 13.02 0.95
C LEU A 224 -19.10 14.09 0.90
N ALA A 225 -20.36 13.70 1.08
CA ALA A 225 -21.47 14.64 1.11
C ALA A 225 -21.43 15.53 2.36
N ARG A 226 -21.05 14.96 3.52
CA ARG A 226 -20.96 15.67 4.81
C ARG A 226 -19.68 16.51 4.96
N SER A 227 -18.62 16.19 4.23
CA SER A 227 -17.31 16.83 4.37
C SER A 227 -17.20 18.22 3.76
N LYS A 228 -18.29 18.81 3.26
CA LYS A 228 -18.30 20.18 2.72
C LYS A 228 -17.84 21.19 3.78
N GLY A 229 -16.61 21.68 3.63
CA GLY A 229 -15.97 22.62 4.56
C GLY A 229 -15.23 21.97 5.74
N ALA A 230 -15.18 20.64 5.80
CA ALA A 230 -14.33 19.91 6.73
C ALA A 230 -12.87 19.91 6.27
N ASN A 231 -11.95 19.55 7.17
CA ASN A 231 -10.55 19.35 6.83
C ASN A 231 -10.41 18.17 5.85
N ALA A 232 -9.67 18.41 4.75
CA ALA A 232 -9.48 17.41 3.70
C ALA A 232 -8.69 16.19 4.18
N ALA A 233 -7.69 16.39 5.04
CA ALA A 233 -6.87 15.30 5.57
C ALA A 233 -7.71 14.35 6.44
N ASP A 234 -8.51 14.91 7.36
CA ASP A 234 -9.41 14.13 8.23
C ASP A 234 -10.46 13.37 7.40
N THR A 235 -11.00 14.02 6.37
CA THR A 235 -11.95 13.40 5.44
C THR A 235 -11.31 12.24 4.68
N ALA A 236 -10.09 12.44 4.15
CA ALA A 236 -9.35 11.40 3.45
C ALA A 236 -9.07 10.20 4.36
N SER A 237 -8.64 10.43 5.60
CA SER A 237 -8.41 9.38 6.60
C SER A 237 -9.67 8.56 6.84
N HIS A 238 -10.82 9.21 7.09
CA HIS A 238 -12.08 8.50 7.33
C HIS A 238 -12.54 7.69 6.11
N VAL A 239 -12.36 8.21 4.89
CA VAL A 239 -12.67 7.48 3.66
C VAL A 239 -11.77 6.25 3.53
N LEU A 240 -10.47 6.40 3.80
CA LEU A 240 -9.52 5.30 3.76
C LEU A 240 -9.85 4.22 4.81
N ASP A 241 -10.26 4.60 6.02
CA ASP A 241 -10.67 3.65 7.05
C ASP A 241 -11.87 2.80 6.61
N VAL A 242 -12.85 3.42 5.93
CA VAL A 242 -14.01 2.71 5.39
C VAL A 242 -13.60 1.73 4.29
N ILE A 243 -12.72 2.17 3.37
CA ILE A 243 -12.21 1.31 2.29
C ILE A 243 -11.39 0.15 2.88
N ASP A 244 -10.54 0.39 3.87
CA ASP A 244 -9.73 -0.64 4.53
C ASP A 244 -10.62 -1.68 5.24
N GLN A 245 -11.63 -1.24 6.00
CA GLN A 245 -12.60 -2.14 6.62
C GLN A 245 -13.35 -3.00 5.60
N ALA A 246 -13.73 -2.41 4.47
CA ALA A 246 -14.40 -3.12 3.39
C ALA A 246 -13.48 -4.14 2.71
N LEU A 247 -12.22 -3.77 2.43
CA LEU A 247 -11.21 -4.68 1.90
C LEU A 247 -10.97 -5.84 2.86
N ILE A 248 -10.83 -5.59 4.16
CA ILE A 248 -10.71 -6.64 5.19
C ILE A 248 -11.92 -7.58 5.16
N GLY A 249 -13.13 -7.05 4.99
CA GLY A 249 -14.35 -7.84 4.85
C GLY A 249 -14.36 -8.73 3.60
N LEU A 250 -13.95 -8.17 2.45
CA LEU A 250 -13.85 -8.92 1.18
C LEU A 250 -12.77 -10.00 1.24
N ILE A 251 -11.62 -9.66 1.84
CA ILE A 251 -10.53 -10.59 2.11
C ILE A 251 -11.02 -11.79 2.92
N ALA A 252 -11.74 -11.55 4.02
CA ALA A 252 -12.28 -12.61 4.85
C ALA A 252 -13.26 -13.53 4.08
N LEU A 253 -13.93 -13.02 3.06
CA LEU A 253 -14.77 -13.83 2.16
C LEU A 253 -13.95 -14.62 1.13
N SER A 254 -12.80 -14.09 0.68
CA SER A 254 -11.87 -14.79 -0.23
C SER A 254 -11.00 -15.84 0.46
N GLU A 255 -10.78 -15.75 1.79
CA GLU A 255 -9.89 -16.62 2.56
C GLU A 255 -10.31 -18.10 2.61
N ASP A 256 -11.51 -18.43 2.14
CA ASP A 256 -11.94 -19.80 1.89
C ASP A 256 -11.34 -20.43 0.60
N VAL A 257 -10.52 -19.69 -0.17
CA VAL A 257 -10.08 -20.08 -1.52
C VAL A 257 -8.57 -20.49 -1.60
N GLY A 258 -7.74 -20.25 -0.58
CA GLY A 258 -6.37 -20.80 -0.56
C GLY A 258 -5.40 -20.16 0.45
N GLU A 259 -4.46 -20.94 0.98
CA GLU A 259 -3.51 -20.51 2.04
C GLU A 259 -2.49 -19.46 1.58
N ASP A 260 -2.06 -19.44 0.31
CA ASP A 260 -1.00 -18.53 -0.15
C ASP A 260 -1.41 -17.05 -0.16
N VAL A 261 -2.68 -16.77 -0.48
CA VAL A 261 -3.21 -15.38 -0.46
C VAL A 261 -3.37 -14.90 0.99
N ARG A 262 -3.63 -15.82 1.92
CA ARG A 262 -3.82 -15.57 3.35
C ARG A 262 -2.57 -14.96 4.01
N ASP A 263 -1.38 -15.39 3.59
CA ASP A 263 -0.12 -14.86 4.12
C ASP A 263 0.23 -13.48 3.53
N GLN A 264 -0.09 -13.24 2.27
CA GLN A 264 0.07 -11.91 1.65
C GLN A 264 -0.90 -10.89 2.27
N LEU A 265 -2.15 -11.29 2.52
CA LEU A 265 -3.16 -10.42 3.13
C LEU A 265 -2.91 -10.15 4.62
N ARG A 266 -2.36 -11.13 5.37
CA ARG A 266 -1.84 -10.88 6.73
C ARG A 266 -0.70 -9.87 6.73
N LYS A 267 0.17 -9.91 5.72
CA LYS A 267 1.23 -8.93 5.55
C LYS A 267 0.65 -7.53 5.31
N LEU A 268 -0.40 -7.42 4.50
CA LEU A 268 -1.15 -6.16 4.30
C LEU A 268 -1.75 -5.63 5.61
N ARG A 269 -2.44 -6.48 6.38
CA ARG A 269 -3.03 -6.08 7.67
C ARG A 269 -1.98 -5.54 8.66
N VAL A 270 -0.81 -6.18 8.73
CA VAL A 270 0.28 -5.73 9.61
C VAL A 270 0.88 -4.41 9.12
N GLN A 271 0.93 -4.18 7.80
CA GLN A 271 1.49 -2.96 7.22
C GLN A 271 0.55 -1.75 7.33
N LEU A 272 -0.74 -1.92 7.02
CA LEU A 272 -1.76 -0.88 7.18
C LEU A 272 -1.95 -0.50 8.66
N GLY A 273 -1.98 -1.49 9.57
CA GLY A 273 -2.09 -1.24 11.02
C GLY A 273 -0.82 -0.67 11.68
N ALA A 274 0.35 -0.83 11.07
CA ALA A 274 1.61 -0.28 11.60
C ALA A 274 1.80 1.20 11.27
N GLY A 275 1.14 1.72 10.22
CA GLY A 275 1.19 3.14 9.85
C GLY A 275 0.42 4.06 10.80
N SER A 276 -0.61 3.55 11.47
CA SER A 276 -1.49 4.34 12.36
C SER A 276 -1.04 4.37 13.83
N LYS A 277 0.16 3.90 14.17
CA LYS A 277 0.75 4.24 15.47
C LYS A 277 1.38 5.61 15.36
N GLU A 278 0.52 6.60 15.49
CA GLU A 278 0.80 7.97 15.93
C GLU A 278 1.96 7.94 16.94
N LYS A 279 3.18 8.17 16.44
CA LYS A 279 4.29 8.55 17.31
C LYS A 279 3.97 9.95 17.75
N GLY A 280 3.17 10.07 18.81
CA GLY A 280 2.97 11.34 19.50
C GLY A 280 4.34 11.87 19.88
N TYR A 281 4.84 12.82 19.09
CA TYR A 281 6.02 13.59 19.44
C TYR A 281 5.54 14.52 20.56
N GLU A 282 5.78 14.11 21.80
CA GLU A 282 5.65 14.95 22.97
C GLU A 282 6.65 16.10 22.80
N VAL A 283 6.17 17.27 22.40
CA VAL A 283 6.96 18.50 22.33
C VAL A 283 7.28 18.90 23.77
N LEU A 284 8.43 18.46 24.27
CA LEU A 284 8.97 18.93 25.54
C LEU A 284 9.29 20.42 25.41
N GLY A 285 8.41 21.24 26.00
CA GLY A 285 8.65 22.66 26.29
C GLY A 285 9.55 22.87 27.49
#